data_AF-F4XIZ5-F1
#
_entry.id   AF-F4XIZ5-F1
#
_cell.length_a   1.000
_cell.length_b   1.000
_cell.length_c   1.000
_cell.angle_alpha   90.00
_cell.angle_beta   90.00
_cell.angle_gamma   90.00
#
_symmetry.space_group_name_H-M   'P 1'
#
loop_
_entity.id
_entity.type
_entity.pdbx_description
1 polymer ?
#
loop_
_entity_poly.entity_id
_entity_poly.type
_entity_poly.pdbx_seq_one_letter_code
_entity_poly.pdbx_strand_id
1 'polypeptide(L)'
;MLLSQFKCATAYREWQSGSRKRKDSKPPRLNADTGCYPVLYKGQCYKLHGFEKIEIKVFDGKNWIWTKVQITGLRERHQVATNKMMSPSLIFNDRYCHLSVPFTCNPEKRKPEANVTAVDLGINTTATIAVVTQTGTVIHRDFIHPGGDIDRRDKRLKSVSVRASKTMGKGGKLHKGFCSKTYQKCQRINNRIGHIVSKRIVEIAEKFNSEAIRQSRRFANVFENLKGWFEVTVRIVEPLQLAGYA
;
A
#
# COMPACT_ATOMS: atom_id res chain seq x y z
N MET A 1 -17.64 -5.73 -21.63
CA MET A 1 -18.16 -6.03 -20.28
C MET A 1 -17.34 -7.17 -19.67
N LEU A 2 -16.17 -6.89 -19.09
CA LEU A 2 -15.37 -7.90 -18.39
C LEU A 2 -15.91 -8.04 -16.95
N LEU A 3 -16.23 -9.28 -16.58
CA LEU A 3 -16.85 -9.76 -15.33
C LEU A 3 -16.75 -8.85 -14.09
N SER A 4 -17.81 -8.06 -13.85
CA SER A 4 -18.13 -7.42 -12.56
C SER A 4 -19.02 -8.31 -11.66
N GLN A 5 -19.30 -9.55 -12.08
CA GLN A 5 -20.31 -10.41 -11.46
C GLN A 5 -19.98 -10.83 -10.02
N PHE A 6 -18.69 -11.00 -9.68
CA PHE A 6 -18.30 -11.57 -8.39
C PHE A 6 -18.57 -10.64 -7.18
N LYS A 7 -18.32 -9.32 -7.30
CA LYS A 7 -18.55 -8.37 -6.18
C LYS A 7 -20.02 -8.11 -5.91
N CYS A 8 -20.86 -8.14 -6.94
CA CYS A 8 -22.30 -7.94 -6.75
C CYS A 8 -22.94 -9.16 -6.08
N ALA A 9 -22.47 -10.39 -6.39
CA ALA A 9 -23.00 -11.61 -5.81
C ALA A 9 -22.73 -11.72 -4.29
N THR A 10 -21.53 -11.37 -3.82
CA THR A 10 -21.20 -11.37 -2.39
C THR A 10 -21.91 -10.26 -1.62
N ALA A 11 -21.94 -9.03 -2.14
CA ALA A 11 -22.67 -7.93 -1.51
C ALA A 11 -24.18 -8.19 -1.46
N TYR A 12 -24.73 -8.89 -2.45
CA TYR A 12 -26.14 -9.29 -2.46
C TYR A 12 -26.44 -10.34 -1.37
N ARG A 13 -25.55 -11.33 -1.18
CA ARG A 13 -25.67 -12.30 -0.07
C ARG A 13 -25.59 -11.62 1.30
N GLU A 14 -24.68 -10.66 1.48
CA GLU A 14 -24.59 -9.86 2.72
C GLU A 14 -25.82 -8.97 2.94
N TRP A 15 -26.38 -8.40 1.87
CA TRP A 15 -27.65 -7.68 1.94
C TRP A 15 -28.80 -8.63 2.31
N GLN A 16 -28.83 -9.87 1.80
CA GLN A 16 -29.81 -10.88 2.19
C GLN A 16 -29.67 -11.31 3.66
N SER A 17 -28.44 -11.41 4.19
CA SER A 17 -28.18 -11.75 5.59
C SER A 17 -28.45 -10.62 6.59
N GLY A 18 -28.94 -9.46 6.13
CA GLY A 18 -29.34 -8.33 6.97
C GLY A 18 -28.23 -7.31 7.24
N SER A 19 -27.03 -7.49 6.69
CA SER A 19 -25.95 -6.49 6.73
C SER A 19 -26.29 -5.32 5.79
N ARG A 20 -27.13 -4.41 6.27
CA ARG A 20 -27.61 -3.23 5.52
C ARG A 20 -27.36 -1.97 6.32
N LYS A 21 -27.00 -0.88 5.62
CA LYS A 21 -26.84 0.44 6.26
C LYS A 21 -28.15 0.96 6.87
N ARG A 22 -29.29 0.61 6.28
CA ARG A 22 -30.65 0.93 6.75
C ARG A 22 -31.62 -0.18 6.34
N LYS A 23 -32.74 -0.32 7.06
CA LYS A 23 -33.76 -1.36 6.82
C LYS A 23 -34.37 -1.29 5.41
N ASP A 24 -34.50 -0.09 4.87
CA ASP A 24 -35.05 0.25 3.55
C ASP A 24 -34.00 0.30 2.41
N SER A 25 -32.74 -0.05 2.70
CA SER A 25 -31.69 -0.02 1.69
C SER A 25 -32.01 -1.00 0.56
N LYS A 26 -32.03 -0.50 -0.68
CA LYS A 26 -32.21 -1.32 -1.89
C LYS A 26 -31.08 -2.35 -2.03
N PRO A 27 -31.34 -3.53 -2.63
CA PRO A 27 -30.30 -4.51 -2.89
C PRO A 27 -29.22 -3.93 -3.81
N PRO A 28 -27.95 -4.34 -3.64
CA PRO A 28 -26.89 -3.95 -4.54
C PRO A 28 -27.23 -4.41 -5.97
N ARG A 29 -27.03 -3.52 -6.93
CA ARG A 29 -27.30 -3.76 -8.35
C ARG A 29 -25.99 -3.92 -9.11
N LEU A 30 -26.02 -4.76 -10.16
CA LEU A 30 -24.91 -4.89 -11.11
C LEU A 30 -24.78 -3.58 -11.89
N ASN A 31 -23.92 -2.68 -11.41
CA ASN A 31 -23.58 -1.45 -12.11
C ASN A 31 -22.28 -1.64 -12.89
N ALA A 32 -22.24 -1.13 -14.13
CA ALA A 32 -21.01 -1.08 -14.92
C ALA A 32 -19.93 -0.26 -14.21
N ASP A 33 -20.33 0.80 -13.50
CA ASP A 33 -19.46 1.65 -12.69
C ASP A 33 -19.43 1.19 -11.22
N THR A 34 -18.81 0.04 -10.99
CA THR A 34 -18.65 -0.53 -9.64
C THR A 34 -17.40 0.00 -8.93
N GLY A 35 -16.63 0.92 -9.55
CA GLY A 35 -15.34 1.37 -9.05
C GLY A 35 -14.32 0.23 -8.87
N CYS A 36 -14.53 -0.88 -9.57
CA CYS A 36 -13.77 -2.11 -9.42
C CYS A 36 -13.25 -2.57 -10.77
N TYR A 37 -11.94 -2.76 -10.86
CA TYR A 37 -11.30 -3.25 -12.06
C TYR A 37 -11.52 -4.76 -12.24
N PRO A 38 -11.84 -5.23 -13.46
CA PRO A 38 -12.10 -6.64 -13.70
C PRO A 38 -10.83 -7.47 -13.52
N VAL A 39 -10.97 -8.60 -12.83
CA VAL A 39 -9.91 -9.60 -12.70
C VAL A 39 -9.92 -10.49 -13.95
N LEU A 40 -8.75 -10.66 -14.56
CA LEU A 40 -8.59 -11.49 -15.74
C LEU A 40 -8.18 -12.90 -15.29
N TYR A 41 -8.99 -13.91 -15.63
CA TYR A 41 -8.67 -15.31 -15.39
C TYR A 41 -7.77 -15.87 -16.51
N LYS A 42 -6.78 -16.68 -16.13
CA LYS A 42 -5.82 -17.29 -17.07
C LYS A 42 -6.56 -18.21 -18.03
N GLY A 43 -6.27 -18.11 -19.32
CA GLY A 43 -6.87 -18.91 -20.40
C GLY A 43 -8.25 -18.43 -20.86
N GLN A 44 -9.06 -17.88 -19.96
CA GLN A 44 -10.40 -17.36 -20.29
C GLN A 44 -10.38 -15.88 -20.69
N CYS A 45 -9.71 -15.04 -19.89
CA CYS A 45 -9.68 -13.59 -20.10
C CYS A 45 -8.33 -13.09 -20.61
N TYR A 46 -7.24 -13.81 -20.32
CA TYR A 46 -5.90 -13.46 -20.81
C TYR A 46 -5.03 -14.68 -21.09
N LYS A 47 -4.08 -14.53 -22.00
CA LYS A 47 -2.97 -15.48 -22.27
C LYS A 47 -1.65 -14.71 -22.27
N LEU A 48 -0.69 -15.20 -21.49
CA LEU A 48 0.67 -14.65 -21.45
C LEU A 48 1.56 -15.45 -22.39
N HIS A 49 2.24 -14.73 -23.29
CA HIS A 49 3.26 -15.29 -24.19
C HIS A 49 4.60 -14.68 -23.80
N GLY A 50 5.12 -15.11 -22.65
CA GLY A 50 6.23 -14.43 -21.96
C GLY A 50 5.80 -13.09 -21.37
N PHE A 51 6.75 -12.15 -21.29
CA PHE A 51 6.56 -10.83 -20.67
C PHE A 51 6.59 -9.67 -21.66
N GLU A 52 6.67 -9.95 -22.96
CA GLU A 52 6.67 -8.92 -24.01
C GLU A 52 5.28 -8.59 -24.51
N LYS A 53 4.42 -9.61 -24.61
CA LYS A 53 3.08 -9.51 -25.20
C LYS A 53 2.08 -10.30 -24.38
N ILE A 54 0.88 -9.74 -24.26
CA ILE A 54 -0.27 -10.38 -23.64
C ILE A 54 -1.46 -10.36 -24.61
N GLU A 55 -2.19 -11.46 -24.68
CA GLU A 55 -3.47 -11.50 -25.35
C GLU A 55 -4.58 -11.33 -24.32
N ILE A 56 -5.43 -10.34 -24.54
CA ILE A 56 -6.58 -10.07 -23.67
C ILE A 56 -7.85 -10.27 -24.48
N LYS A 57 -8.81 -10.97 -23.89
CA LYS A 57 -10.13 -11.18 -24.51
C LYS A 57 -10.98 -9.94 -24.29
N VAL A 58 -11.28 -9.23 -25.37
CA VAL A 58 -12.05 -7.98 -25.37
C VAL A 58 -13.38 -8.21 -26.10
N PHE A 59 -14.42 -7.55 -25.64
CA PHE A 59 -15.72 -7.56 -26.30
C PHE A 59 -15.84 -6.31 -27.18
N ASP A 60 -16.01 -6.48 -28.48
CA ASP A 60 -16.09 -5.40 -29.47
C ASP A 60 -17.50 -4.80 -29.62
N GLY A 61 -18.48 -5.36 -28.89
CA GLY A 61 -19.91 -5.02 -28.99
C GLY A 61 -20.75 -6.14 -29.61
N LYS A 62 -20.14 -7.10 -30.32
CA LYS A 62 -20.82 -8.23 -30.96
C LYS A 62 -20.19 -9.57 -30.56
N ASN A 63 -18.87 -9.67 -30.66
CA ASN A 63 -18.11 -10.89 -30.44
C ASN A 63 -17.00 -10.69 -29.41
N TRP A 64 -16.52 -11.80 -28.87
CA TRP A 64 -15.34 -11.81 -28.03
C TRP A 64 -14.11 -12.09 -28.88
N ILE A 65 -13.21 -11.12 -28.95
CA ILE A 65 -12.01 -11.15 -29.78
C ILE A 65 -10.77 -11.18 -28.88
N TRP A 66 -9.75 -11.93 -29.28
CA TRP A 66 -8.44 -11.89 -28.64
C TRP A 66 -7.60 -10.75 -29.22
N THR A 67 -7.27 -9.76 -28.40
CA THR A 67 -6.45 -8.62 -28.80
C THR A 67 -5.05 -8.77 -28.21
N LYS A 68 -4.03 -8.71 -29.07
CA LYS A 68 -2.61 -8.69 -28.66
C LYS A 68 -2.23 -7.29 -28.21
N VAL A 69 -1.68 -7.17 -27.01
CA VAL A 69 -1.21 -5.92 -26.41
C VAL A 69 0.25 -6.09 -26.01
N GLN A 70 1.08 -5.10 -26.36
CA GLN A 70 2.48 -5.07 -25.97
C GLN A 70 2.63 -4.57 -24.53
N ILE A 71 3.48 -5.23 -23.75
CA ILE A 71 3.82 -4.79 -22.40
C ILE A 71 4.96 -3.78 -22.50
N THR A 72 4.68 -2.53 -22.12
CA THR A 72 5.63 -1.42 -22.23
C THR A 72 6.60 -1.34 -21.05
N GLY A 73 6.27 -1.96 -19.93
CA GLY A 73 7.12 -1.94 -18.75
C GLY A 73 6.72 -2.98 -17.72
N LEU A 74 7.73 -3.55 -17.06
CA LEU A 74 7.57 -4.53 -16.00
C LEU A 74 8.23 -4.03 -14.72
N ARG A 75 7.70 -4.51 -13.58
CA ARG A 75 8.34 -4.38 -12.27
C ARG A 75 9.05 -5.66 -11.91
N GLU A 76 10.03 -5.59 -11.01
CA GLU A 76 10.97 -6.68 -10.69
C GLU A 76 10.35 -7.93 -10.04
N ARG A 77 9.11 -7.90 -9.55
CA ARG A 77 8.52 -9.03 -8.79
C ARG A 77 8.45 -10.36 -9.55
N HIS A 78 8.41 -10.31 -10.88
CA HIS A 78 8.41 -11.49 -11.75
C HIS A 78 9.79 -12.16 -11.87
N GLN A 79 10.87 -11.47 -11.49
CA GLN A 79 12.24 -12.00 -11.55
C GLN A 79 12.55 -12.95 -10.40
N VAL A 80 11.80 -12.87 -9.30
CA VAL A 80 11.98 -13.74 -8.14
C VAL A 80 11.24 -15.05 -8.38
N ALA A 81 11.98 -16.15 -8.60
CA ALA A 81 11.42 -17.45 -8.93
C ALA A 81 10.43 -18.00 -7.87
N THR A 82 10.63 -17.68 -6.60
CA THR A 82 9.73 -18.08 -5.49
C THR A 82 8.37 -17.39 -5.53
N ASN A 83 8.22 -16.29 -6.27
CA ASN A 83 6.98 -15.55 -6.33
C ASN A 83 5.99 -16.21 -7.28
N LYS A 84 4.79 -16.53 -6.79
CA LYS A 84 3.71 -17.05 -7.61
C LYS A 84 2.84 -15.91 -8.13
N MET A 85 2.74 -15.77 -9.44
CA MET A 85 1.85 -14.80 -10.09
C MET A 85 0.38 -15.20 -9.88
N MET A 86 -0.44 -14.23 -9.46
CA MET A 86 -1.89 -14.38 -9.28
C MET A 86 -2.64 -13.70 -10.44
N SER A 87 -3.96 -13.90 -10.50
CA SER A 87 -4.80 -13.31 -11.55
C SER A 87 -4.72 -11.78 -11.57
N PRO A 88 -4.35 -11.17 -12.71
CA PRO A 88 -4.18 -9.73 -12.80
C PRO A 88 -5.51 -8.99 -12.91
N SER A 89 -5.54 -7.75 -12.43
CA SER A 89 -6.65 -6.83 -12.62
C SER A 89 -6.32 -5.80 -13.69
N LEU A 90 -7.27 -5.54 -14.58
CA LEU A 90 -7.08 -4.60 -15.69
C LEU A 90 -7.53 -3.20 -15.29
N ILE A 91 -6.56 -2.33 -15.04
CA ILE A 91 -6.77 -0.97 -14.57
C ILE A 91 -6.72 -0.01 -15.76
N PHE A 92 -7.81 0.71 -15.97
CA PHE A 92 -7.92 1.74 -17.00
C PHE A 92 -8.12 3.11 -16.36
N ASN A 93 -7.35 4.08 -16.84
CA ASN A 93 -7.59 5.51 -16.67
C ASN A 93 -7.68 6.15 -18.06
N ASP A 94 -8.17 7.39 -18.14
CA ASP A 94 -8.32 8.14 -19.41
C ASP A 94 -7.03 8.25 -20.24
N ARG A 95 -5.86 8.05 -19.62
CA ARG A 95 -4.54 8.22 -20.25
C ARG A 95 -3.71 6.94 -20.31
N TYR A 96 -4.00 5.94 -19.48
CA TYR A 96 -3.13 4.78 -19.33
C TYR A 96 -3.95 3.52 -19.02
N CYS A 97 -3.53 2.40 -19.60
CA CYS A 97 -3.96 1.06 -19.22
C CYS A 97 -2.79 0.33 -18.58
N HIS A 98 -3.00 -0.30 -17.43
CA HIS A 98 -2.00 -1.18 -16.83
C HIS A 98 -2.64 -2.42 -16.19
N LEU A 99 -1.87 -3.51 -16.19
CA LEU A 99 -2.23 -4.72 -15.47
C LEU A 99 -1.64 -4.64 -14.06
N SER A 100 -2.51 -4.65 -13.06
CA SER A 100 -2.10 -4.84 -11.68
C SER A 100 -2.01 -6.33 -11.40
N VAL A 101 -0.79 -6.84 -11.31
CA VAL A 101 -0.51 -8.26 -11.09
C VAL A 101 -0.18 -8.48 -9.61
N PRO A 102 -1.04 -9.14 -8.82
CA PRO A 102 -0.68 -9.57 -7.48
C PRO A 102 0.29 -10.76 -7.55
N PHE A 103 1.19 -10.84 -6.57
CA PHE A 103 2.09 -11.99 -6.39
C PHE A 103 1.94 -12.51 -4.96
N THR A 104 1.86 -13.83 -4.82
CA THR A 104 2.05 -14.50 -3.53
C THR A 104 3.55 -14.65 -3.31
N CYS A 105 4.07 -14.01 -2.27
CA CYS A 105 5.48 -14.00 -1.92
C CYS A 105 5.66 -14.78 -0.60
N ASN A 106 6.42 -15.87 -0.64
CA ASN A 106 6.82 -16.63 0.53
C ASN A 106 8.34 -16.59 0.66
N PRO A 107 8.92 -15.46 1.13
CA PRO A 107 10.36 -15.38 1.33
C PRO A 107 10.80 -16.36 2.43
N GLU A 108 11.96 -16.97 2.25
CA GLU A 108 12.55 -17.81 3.29
C GLU A 108 12.81 -16.99 4.56
N LYS A 109 12.60 -17.61 5.72
CA LYS A 109 12.91 -16.99 7.00
C LYS A 109 14.44 -16.91 7.12
N ARG A 110 14.96 -15.72 7.38
CA ARG A 110 16.38 -15.53 7.65
C ARG A 110 16.75 -16.26 8.95
N LYS A 111 17.97 -16.80 8.99
CA LYS A 111 18.60 -17.33 10.22
C LYS A 111 19.56 -16.25 10.72
N PRO A 112 19.12 -15.36 11.62
CA PRO A 112 19.96 -14.28 12.09
C PRO A 112 21.13 -14.84 12.91
N GLU A 113 22.27 -14.14 12.85
CA GLU A 113 23.24 -14.21 13.93
C GLU A 113 22.59 -13.64 15.20
N ALA A 114 23.08 -13.99 16.39
CA ALA A 114 22.48 -13.58 17.67
C ALA A 114 22.54 -12.06 17.96
N ASN A 115 22.58 -11.23 16.92
CA ASN A 115 22.52 -9.78 16.91
C ASN A 115 21.08 -9.30 16.79
N VAL A 116 20.75 -8.21 17.47
CA VAL A 116 19.43 -7.57 17.45
C VAL A 116 19.57 -6.15 16.92
N THR A 117 18.68 -5.75 16.01
CA THR A 117 18.56 -4.34 15.57
C THR A 117 17.41 -3.66 16.29
N ALA A 118 17.74 -2.78 17.23
CA ALA A 118 16.78 -1.93 17.92
C ALA A 118 16.55 -0.63 17.13
N VAL A 119 15.30 -0.17 17.11
CA VAL A 119 14.89 1.07 16.42
C VAL A 119 14.07 1.93 17.37
N ASP A 120 14.50 3.17 17.56
CA ASP A 120 13.79 4.20 18.30
C ASP A 120 13.27 5.28 17.33
N LEU A 121 12.03 5.73 17.51
CA LEU A 121 11.39 6.73 16.65
C LEU A 121 11.27 8.04 17.42
N GLY A 122 12.03 9.05 17.01
CA GLY A 122 12.08 10.34 17.69
C GLY A 122 11.31 11.46 16.99
N ILE A 123 11.13 12.56 17.72
CA ILE A 123 10.59 13.82 17.17
C ILE A 123 11.64 14.52 16.30
N ASN A 124 12.89 14.59 16.79
CA ASN A 124 13.99 15.28 16.11
C ASN A 124 14.68 14.38 15.07
N THR A 125 14.84 13.09 15.37
CA THR A 125 15.39 12.10 14.44
C THR A 125 14.30 11.11 14.08
N THR A 126 14.06 10.88 12.79
CA THR A 126 12.93 10.04 12.36
C THR A 126 13.07 8.60 12.83
N ALA A 127 14.27 8.04 12.76
CA ALA A 127 14.59 6.77 13.38
C ALA A 127 16.06 6.72 13.82
N THR A 128 16.30 6.32 15.05
CA THR A 128 17.62 6.01 15.61
C THR A 128 17.75 4.50 15.68
N ILE A 129 18.88 3.96 15.21
CA ILE A 129 19.10 2.52 15.15
C ILE A 129 20.32 2.17 15.99
N ALA A 130 20.23 1.07 16.74
CA ALA A 130 21.36 0.44 17.40
C ALA A 130 21.36 -1.06 17.08
N VAL A 131 22.51 -1.58 16.67
CA VAL A 131 22.71 -3.04 16.51
C VAL A 131 23.50 -3.53 17.71
N VAL A 132 22.96 -4.52 18.40
CA VAL A 132 23.48 -5.04 19.67
C VAL A 132 23.73 -6.53 19.52
N THR A 133 24.86 -7.01 20.00
CA THR A 133 25.18 -8.45 20.06
C THR A 133 24.44 -9.13 21.21
N GLN A 134 24.43 -10.46 21.24
CA GLN A 134 23.89 -11.23 22.37
C GLN A 134 24.54 -10.88 23.72
N THR A 135 25.80 -10.42 23.70
CA THR A 135 26.55 -9.98 24.89
C THR A 135 26.18 -8.58 25.37
N GLY A 136 25.28 -7.87 24.68
CA GLY A 136 24.89 -6.50 25.00
C GLY A 136 25.84 -5.43 24.44
N THR A 137 26.82 -5.81 23.60
CA THR A 137 27.75 -4.86 22.98
C THR A 137 27.11 -4.19 21.79
N VAL A 138 27.15 -2.85 21.73
CA VAL A 138 26.65 -2.09 20.58
C VAL A 138 27.70 -2.06 19.48
N ILE A 139 27.42 -2.72 18.35
CA ILE A 139 28.33 -2.83 17.21
C ILE A 139 28.05 -1.79 16.12
N HIS A 140 26.86 -1.21 16.09
CA HIS A 140 26.51 -0.18 15.11
C HIS A 140 25.46 0.78 15.65
N ARG A 141 25.55 2.05 15.23
CA ARG A 141 24.55 3.09 15.46
C ARG A 141 24.33 3.85 14.15
N ASP A 142 23.08 4.10 13.79
CA ASP A 142 22.72 4.94 12.63
C ASP A 142 21.57 5.87 12.99
N PHE A 143 21.56 7.06 12.38
CA PHE A 143 20.51 8.06 12.56
C PHE A 143 19.89 8.37 11.21
N ILE A 144 18.64 7.95 11.02
CA ILE A 144 17.90 8.17 9.79
C ILE A 144 17.02 9.40 9.96
N HIS A 145 17.35 10.45 9.22
CA HIS A 145 16.56 11.67 9.19
C HIS A 145 16.56 12.31 7.78
N PRO A 146 15.52 12.06 6.96
CA PRO A 146 15.37 12.69 5.64
C PRO A 146 15.00 14.18 5.73
N GLY A 147 15.89 15.00 6.30
CA GLY A 147 15.61 16.40 6.68
C GLY A 147 15.13 17.27 5.53
N GLY A 148 15.67 17.08 4.32
CA GLY A 148 15.23 17.85 3.15
C GLY A 148 13.77 17.59 2.74
N ASP A 149 13.27 16.36 2.89
CA ASP A 149 11.88 16.03 2.60
C ASP A 149 10.95 16.49 3.74
N ILE A 150 11.41 16.43 4.98
CA ILE A 150 10.72 16.95 6.18
C ILE A 150 10.54 18.47 6.07
N ASP A 151 11.62 19.22 5.83
CA ASP A 151 11.58 20.68 5.66
C ASP A 151 10.64 21.10 4.52
N ARG A 152 10.69 20.40 3.39
CA ARG A 152 9.78 20.63 2.26
C ARG A 152 8.32 20.37 2.58
N ARG A 153 8.02 19.43 3.46
CA ARG A 153 6.66 19.17 3.96
C ARG A 153 6.23 20.28 4.91
N ASP A 154 7.10 20.66 5.84
CA ASP A 154 6.78 21.62 6.90
C ASP A 154 6.62 23.02 6.35
N LYS A 155 7.46 23.45 5.40
CA LYS A 155 7.28 24.69 4.63
C LYS A 155 5.92 24.74 3.92
N ARG A 156 5.47 23.62 3.34
CA ARG A 156 4.14 23.54 2.70
C ARG A 156 3.01 23.63 3.70
N LEU A 157 3.10 22.92 4.83
CA LEU A 157 2.10 23.00 5.89
C LEU A 157 2.05 24.39 6.51
N LYS A 158 3.19 25.04 6.70
CA LYS A 158 3.26 26.43 7.17
C LYS A 158 2.60 27.38 6.18
N SER A 159 2.82 27.20 4.88
CA SER A 159 2.12 27.97 3.84
C SER A 159 0.59 27.80 3.93
N VAL A 160 0.10 26.58 4.16
CA VAL A 160 -1.33 26.31 4.36
C VAL A 160 -1.86 27.00 5.61
N SER A 161 -1.13 26.93 6.73
CA SER A 161 -1.47 27.61 7.98
C SER A 161 -1.56 29.13 7.82
N VAL A 162 -0.59 29.76 7.13
CA VAL A 162 -0.61 31.20 6.85
C VAL A 162 -1.82 31.57 5.98
N ARG A 163 -2.12 30.79 4.94
CA ARG A 163 -3.29 31.01 4.08
C ARG A 163 -4.59 30.86 4.88
N ALA A 164 -4.68 29.83 5.72
CA ALA A 164 -5.85 29.60 6.56
C ALA A 164 -6.08 30.75 7.52
N SER A 165 -5.04 31.24 8.20
CA SER A 165 -5.12 32.41 9.10
C SER A 165 -5.65 33.65 8.38
N LYS A 166 -5.13 33.95 7.17
CA LYS A 166 -5.62 35.07 6.34
C LYS A 166 -7.08 34.91 5.91
N THR A 167 -7.52 33.69 5.59
CA THR A 167 -8.91 33.41 5.19
C THR A 167 -9.88 33.43 6.39
N MET A 168 -9.41 33.01 7.57
CA MET A 168 -10.25 32.91 8.76
C MET A 168 -10.38 34.23 9.53
N GLY A 169 -9.41 35.14 9.51
CA GLY A 169 -9.52 36.44 10.19
C GLY A 169 -10.07 36.33 11.63
N LYS A 170 -11.03 37.20 12.00
CA LYS A 170 -11.76 37.17 13.28
C LYS A 170 -13.13 36.45 13.23
N GLY A 171 -13.42 35.65 12.20
CA GLY A 171 -14.74 35.01 12.07
C GLY A 171 -15.08 34.36 10.72
N GLY A 172 -14.11 34.25 9.82
CA GLY A 172 -14.25 33.56 8.54
C GLY A 172 -14.37 32.05 8.70
N LYS A 173 -14.71 31.36 7.60
CA LYS A 173 -14.89 29.91 7.54
C LYS A 173 -14.13 29.32 6.36
N LEU A 174 -13.43 28.21 6.58
CA LEU A 174 -12.78 27.46 5.49
C LEU A 174 -13.82 26.66 4.70
N HIS A 175 -13.74 26.73 3.37
CA HIS A 175 -14.53 25.87 2.51
C HIS A 175 -13.99 24.43 2.52
N LYS A 176 -14.86 23.46 2.22
CA LYS A 176 -14.48 22.05 2.09
C LYS A 176 -13.45 21.88 0.98
N GLY A 177 -12.31 21.28 1.29
CA GLY A 177 -11.23 21.05 0.32
C GLY A 177 -10.18 22.15 0.23
N PHE A 178 -10.21 23.13 1.16
CA PHE A 178 -9.16 24.15 1.30
C PHE A 178 -7.77 23.51 1.31
N CYS A 179 -6.92 23.95 0.36
CA CYS A 179 -5.55 23.44 0.18
C CYS A 179 -5.42 21.91 0.04
N SER A 180 -6.47 21.21 -0.41
CA SER A 180 -6.50 19.75 -0.56
C SER A 180 -5.31 19.18 -1.36
N LYS A 181 -4.93 19.83 -2.46
CA LYS A 181 -3.76 19.44 -3.28
C LYS A 181 -2.45 19.49 -2.49
N THR A 182 -2.29 20.50 -1.62
CA THR A 182 -1.10 20.65 -0.77
C THR A 182 -1.06 19.55 0.30
N TYR A 183 -2.19 19.26 0.93
CA TYR A 183 -2.30 18.13 1.87
C TYR A 183 -1.98 16.80 1.20
N GLN A 184 -2.52 16.54 0.01
CA GLN A 184 -2.18 15.33 -0.77
C GLN A 184 -0.68 15.26 -1.08
N LYS A 185 -0.04 16.40 -1.40
CA LYS A 185 1.42 16.42 -1.63
C LYS A 185 2.19 16.11 -0.35
N CYS A 186 1.81 16.68 0.79
CA CYS A 186 2.42 16.37 2.09
C CYS A 186 2.25 14.90 2.45
N GLN A 187 1.08 14.30 2.21
CA GLN A 187 0.86 12.87 2.42
C GLN A 187 1.79 12.01 1.57
N ARG A 188 1.98 12.36 0.29
CA ARG A 188 2.92 11.64 -0.58
C ARG A 188 4.36 11.74 -0.08
N ILE A 189 4.76 12.89 0.46
CA ILE A 189 6.09 13.07 1.07
C ILE A 189 6.23 12.21 2.32
N ASN A 190 5.23 12.20 3.21
CA ASN A 190 5.23 11.33 4.39
C ASN A 190 5.35 9.85 4.01
N ASN A 191 4.57 9.39 3.03
CA ASN A 191 4.66 8.01 2.54
C ASN A 191 6.07 7.70 1.99
N ARG A 192 6.67 8.64 1.27
CA ARG A 192 8.04 8.50 0.76
C ARG A 192 9.06 8.39 1.90
N ILE A 193 8.97 9.26 2.91
CA ILE A 193 9.83 9.21 4.11
C ILE A 193 9.70 7.83 4.78
N GLY A 194 8.47 7.34 4.96
CA GLY A 194 8.21 6.01 5.51
C GLY A 194 8.89 4.89 4.72
N HIS A 195 8.84 4.94 3.38
CA HIS A 195 9.54 3.98 2.53
C HIS A 195 11.07 4.07 2.64
N ILE A 196 11.63 5.29 2.67
CA ILE A 196 13.09 5.50 2.80
C ILE A 196 13.59 4.95 4.13
N VAL A 197 12.91 5.30 5.23
CA VAL A 197 13.29 4.86 6.58
C VAL A 197 13.17 3.34 6.71
N SER A 198 12.05 2.77 6.24
CA SER A 198 11.83 1.31 6.29
C SER A 198 12.89 0.56 5.47
N LYS A 199 13.22 1.04 4.27
CA LYS A 199 14.26 0.43 3.43
C LYS A 199 15.60 0.43 4.15
N ARG A 200 15.98 1.56 4.74
CA ARG A 200 17.26 1.72 5.44
C ARG A 200 17.36 0.83 6.69
N ILE A 201 16.28 0.67 7.45
CA ILE A 201 16.22 -0.28 8.58
C ILE A 201 16.51 -1.70 8.10
N VAL A 202 15.86 -2.13 7.00
CA VAL A 202 16.04 -3.47 6.43
C VAL A 202 17.47 -3.66 5.92
N GLU A 203 18.03 -2.67 5.21
CA GLU A 203 19.42 -2.71 4.72
C GLU A 203 20.44 -2.89 5.85
N ILE A 204 20.24 -2.22 6.99
CA ILE A 204 21.13 -2.34 8.16
C ILE A 204 21.00 -3.74 8.78
N ALA A 205 19.78 -4.23 8.94
CA ALA A 205 19.58 -5.58 9.46
C ALA A 205 20.07 -6.68 8.50
N GLU A 206 20.04 -6.42 7.19
CA GLU A 206 20.70 -7.25 6.19
C GLU A 206 22.22 -7.27 6.38
N LYS A 207 22.83 -6.09 6.48
CA LYS A 207 24.28 -5.92 6.63
C LYS A 207 24.87 -6.63 7.85
N PHE A 208 24.18 -6.59 8.99
CA PHE A 208 24.67 -7.18 10.25
C PHE A 208 24.09 -8.55 10.55
N ASN A 209 23.38 -9.15 9.59
CA ASN A 209 22.66 -10.41 9.71
C ASN A 209 21.87 -10.53 11.03
N SER A 210 21.31 -9.42 11.50
CA SER A 210 20.64 -9.33 12.77
C SER A 210 19.17 -9.71 12.62
N GLU A 211 18.57 -10.13 13.73
CA GLU A 211 17.13 -10.22 13.81
C GLU A 211 16.56 -8.79 13.76
N ALA A 212 16.08 -8.41 12.58
CA ALA A 212 15.22 -7.25 12.44
C ALA A 212 13.93 -7.58 13.16
N ILE A 213 13.57 -6.80 14.19
CA ILE A 213 12.24 -6.87 14.77
C ILE A 213 11.25 -6.46 13.68
N ARG A 214 10.70 -7.46 13.01
CA ARG A 214 9.65 -7.31 12.02
C ARG A 214 8.36 -7.10 12.80
N GLN A 215 7.47 -6.21 12.36
CA GLN A 215 6.08 -6.23 12.79
C GLN A 215 5.51 -7.63 12.51
N SER A 216 5.51 -8.48 13.52
CA SER A 216 4.95 -9.82 13.51
C SER A 216 4.38 -10.07 14.89
N ARG A 217 3.07 -10.26 14.92
CA ARG A 217 2.37 -10.79 16.09
C ARG A 217 3.11 -12.05 16.56
N ARG A 218 3.58 -12.01 17.80
CA ARG A 218 4.34 -13.04 18.54
C ARG A 218 5.85 -13.03 18.24
N PHE A 219 6.58 -12.77 19.34
CA PHE A 219 8.01 -12.89 19.63
C PHE A 219 8.82 -11.58 19.63
N ALA A 220 9.20 -11.19 20.87
CA ALA A 220 10.11 -10.14 21.34
C ALA A 220 10.15 -8.80 20.57
N ASN A 221 9.29 -7.86 21.00
CA ASN A 221 9.27 -6.48 20.53
C ASN A 221 10.40 -5.66 21.18
N VAL A 222 11.26 -5.01 20.39
CA VAL A 222 11.94 -3.75 20.76
C VAL A 222 11.59 -2.67 19.72
N PHE A 223 10.30 -2.51 19.48
CA PHE A 223 9.72 -1.22 19.12
C PHE A 223 9.01 -0.71 20.37
N GLU A 224 9.07 0.60 20.63
CA GLU A 224 8.34 1.19 21.74
C GLU A 224 6.85 0.81 21.69
N ASN A 225 6.30 0.40 22.83
CA ASN A 225 4.87 0.23 23.01
C ASN A 225 4.22 1.62 23.13
N LEU A 226 3.98 2.28 22.00
CA LEU A 226 3.41 3.64 21.91
C LEU A 226 1.92 3.74 22.31
N LYS A 227 1.40 2.80 23.11
CA LYS A 227 0.02 2.86 23.62
C LYS A 227 -0.15 4.13 24.48
N GLY A 228 -0.81 5.14 23.92
CA GLY A 228 -1.21 6.36 24.62
C GLY A 228 -0.63 7.67 24.09
N TRP A 229 0.25 7.66 23.08
CA TRP A 229 0.72 8.88 22.43
C TRP A 229 -0.11 9.20 21.19
N PHE A 230 -0.41 10.50 20.98
CA PHE A 230 -1.30 11.05 19.95
C PHE A 230 -1.43 10.17 18.70
N GLU A 231 -2.58 9.49 18.54
CA GLU A 231 -2.90 8.76 17.32
C GLU A 231 -3.00 9.76 16.14
N VAL A 232 -1.89 9.98 15.44
CA VAL A 232 -1.97 10.45 14.06
C VAL A 232 -2.42 9.25 13.25
N THR A 233 -3.73 9.10 13.08
CA THR A 233 -4.35 8.03 12.29
C THR A 233 -3.83 8.07 10.85
N VAL A 234 -2.70 7.41 10.57
CA VAL A 234 -2.32 7.05 9.21
C VAL A 234 -3.10 5.78 8.90
N ARG A 235 -4.25 5.92 8.22
CA ARG A 235 -4.96 4.76 7.64
C ARG A 235 -4.05 4.11 6.60
N ILE A 236 -3.26 3.12 7.02
CA ILE A 236 -2.75 2.10 6.12
C ILE A 236 -3.94 1.17 5.89
N VAL A 237 -4.62 1.35 4.77
CA VAL A 237 -5.62 0.37 4.32
C VAL A 237 -4.85 -0.86 3.87
N GLU A 238 -4.71 -1.84 4.76
CA GLU A 238 -4.32 -3.18 4.35
C GLU A 238 -5.38 -3.70 3.37
N PRO A 239 -4.99 -4.29 2.22
CA PRO A 239 -5.95 -5.03 1.42
C PRO A 239 -6.42 -6.21 2.25
N LEU A 240 -7.73 -6.30 2.48
CA LEU A 240 -8.37 -7.42 3.17
C LEU A 240 -7.78 -8.74 2.68
N GLN A 241 -7.07 -9.46 3.55
CA GLN A 241 -6.91 -10.90 3.40
C GLN A 241 -8.30 -11.50 3.56
N LEU A 242 -8.91 -11.90 2.45
CA LEU A 242 -10.04 -12.81 2.46
C LEU A 242 -9.52 -14.13 3.07
N ALA A 243 -9.83 -14.34 4.35
CA ALA A 243 -9.71 -15.63 4.98
C ALA A 243 -10.61 -16.60 4.18
N GLY A 244 -9.99 -17.63 3.60
CA GLY A 244 -10.71 -18.76 3.06
C GLY A 244 -11.41 -19.48 4.20
N TYR A 245 -12.74 -19.51 4.14
CA TYR A 245 -13.50 -20.58 4.77
C TYR A 245 -13.53 -21.75 3.79
N ALA A 246 -13.26 -22.94 4.31
CA ALA A 246 -13.50 -24.22 3.66
C ALA A 246 -15.00 -24.38 3.34
#